data_AF-A0A7C3U1E0-F1
#
_entry.id   AF-A0A7C3U1E0-F1
#
_cell.length_a   1.000
_cell.length_b   1.000
_cell.length_c   1.000
_cell.angle_alpha   90.00
_cell.angle_beta   90.00
_cell.angle_gamma   90.00
#
_symmetry.space_group_name_H-M   'P 1'
#
loop_
_entity.id
_entity.type
_entity.pdbx_description
1 polymer ?
#
loop_
_entity_poly.entity_id
_entity_poly.type
_entity_poly.pdbx_seq_one_letter_code
_entity_poly.pdbx_strand_id
1 'polypeptide(L)'
;MFTAIATLAIFVATLMLIMLRPYGITESAAAIIGAVLMLLFRSIDFNDMILVTSRQWNVYGFFLGLMTISALADRAGVFEWLAYRAGRWAGGSAMRLYLAVFAIGTLITTFQSNDATALILTPIVFALVTRLNLAVLPFMFACTFIADTASFMLPVSNPINILILD
;
A
#
# COMPACT_ATOMS: atom_id res chain seq x y z
N MET A 1 27.15 2.30 -25.29
CA MET A 1 26.21 1.33 -25.91
C MET A 1 26.13 0.03 -25.11
N PHE A 2 27.26 -0.63 -24.81
CA PHE A 2 27.28 -1.84 -23.95
C PHE A 2 26.69 -1.61 -22.54
N THR A 3 27.06 -0.50 -21.89
CA THR A 3 26.52 -0.11 -20.57
C THR A 3 25.02 0.12 -20.59
N ALA A 4 24.49 0.76 -21.63
CA ALA A 4 23.05 1.00 -21.76
C ALA A 4 22.24 -0.31 -21.91
N ILE A 5 22.77 -1.27 -22.67
CA ILE A 5 22.14 -2.60 -22.83
C ILE A 5 22.17 -3.36 -21.50
N ALA A 6 23.30 -3.32 -20.77
CA ALA A 6 23.41 -3.95 -19.46
C ALA A 6 22.43 -3.33 -18.45
N THR A 7 22.32 -2.01 -18.39
CA THR A 7 21.37 -1.32 -17.50
C THR A 7 19.92 -1.69 -17.84
N LEU A 8 19.55 -1.72 -19.11
CA LEU A 8 18.21 -2.11 -19.54
C LEU A 8 17.90 -3.57 -19.18
N ALA A 9 18.87 -4.47 -19.40
CA ALA A 9 18.71 -5.88 -19.04
C ALA A 9 18.52 -6.07 -17.53
N ILE A 10 19.33 -5.40 -16.71
CA ILE A 10 19.20 -5.45 -15.24
C ILE A 10 17.85 -4.87 -14.80
N PHE A 11 17.41 -3.76 -15.39
CA PHE A 11 16.10 -3.17 -15.10
C PHE A 11 14.94 -4.12 -15.40
N VAL A 12 14.91 -4.70 -16.61
CA VAL A 12 13.86 -5.65 -17.02
C VAL A 12 13.90 -6.91 -16.16
N ALA A 13 15.08 -7.45 -15.86
CA ALA A 13 15.23 -8.62 -15.00
C ALA A 13 14.74 -8.34 -13.58
N THR A 14 15.05 -7.16 -13.02
CA THR A 14 14.59 -6.75 -11.69
C THR A 14 13.08 -6.61 -11.65
N LEU A 15 12.47 -5.99 -12.67
CA LEU A 15 11.01 -5.90 -12.78
C LEU A 15 10.35 -7.27 -12.92
N MET A 16 10.89 -8.16 -13.76
CA MET A 16 10.37 -9.52 -13.87
C MET A 16 10.46 -10.27 -12.54
N LEU A 17 11.56 -10.11 -11.79
CA LEU A 17 11.75 -10.75 -10.50
C LEU A 17 10.72 -10.26 -9.46
N ILE A 18 10.43 -8.96 -9.46
CA ILE A 18 9.40 -8.34 -8.61
C ILE A 18 8.00 -8.84 -8.99
N MET A 19 7.67 -8.87 -10.28
CA MET A 19 6.31 -9.24 -10.74
C MET A 19 6.04 -10.74 -10.67
N LEU A 20 7.02 -11.58 -11.00
CA LEU A 20 6.86 -13.04 -11.04
C LEU A 20 7.05 -13.69 -9.67
N ARG A 21 7.63 -12.97 -8.69
CA ARG A 21 7.99 -13.44 -7.34
C ARG A 21 8.43 -14.91 -7.31
N PRO A 22 9.43 -15.32 -8.12
CA PRO A 22 9.83 -16.71 -8.18
C PRO A 22 10.41 -17.13 -6.83
N TYR A 23 10.03 -18.33 -6.38
CA TYR A 23 10.53 -18.94 -5.14
C TYR A 23 10.33 -18.10 -3.86
N GLY A 24 9.35 -17.18 -3.85
CA GLY A 24 9.04 -16.37 -2.67
C GLY A 24 10.06 -15.28 -2.35
N ILE A 25 10.89 -14.88 -3.33
CA ILE A 25 11.79 -13.73 -3.19
C ILE A 25 10.94 -12.48 -2.88
N THR A 26 11.29 -11.75 -1.82
CA THR A 26 10.61 -10.50 -1.45
C THR A 26 10.94 -9.42 -2.47
N GLU A 27 10.02 -8.47 -2.67
CA GLU A 27 10.24 -7.36 -3.62
C GLU A 27 11.45 -6.52 -3.23
N SER A 28 11.69 -6.38 -1.92
CA SER A 28 12.87 -5.71 -1.37
C SER A 28 14.17 -6.41 -1.75
N ALA A 29 14.22 -7.74 -1.65
CA ALA A 29 15.41 -8.51 -2.02
C ALA A 29 15.68 -8.41 -3.52
N ALA A 30 14.64 -8.50 -4.35
CA ALA A 30 14.76 -8.33 -5.80
C ALA A 30 15.31 -6.94 -6.17
N ALA A 31 14.79 -5.88 -5.55
CA ALA A 31 15.26 -4.51 -5.77
C ALA A 31 16.73 -4.31 -5.33
N ILE A 32 17.12 -4.87 -4.17
CA ILE A 32 18.51 -4.80 -3.68
C ILE A 32 19.46 -5.52 -4.64
N ILE A 33 19.08 -6.71 -5.13
CA ILE A 33 19.89 -7.46 -6.10
C ILE A 33 20.09 -6.63 -7.38
N GLY A 34 19.02 -6.01 -7.90
CA GLY A 34 19.10 -5.11 -9.06
C GLY A 34 20.05 -3.93 -8.84
N ALA A 35 19.96 -3.27 -7.67
CA ALA A 35 20.84 -2.16 -7.31
C ALA A 35 22.32 -2.58 -7.20
N VAL A 36 22.59 -3.73 -6.57
CA VAL A 36 23.95 -4.29 -6.47
C VAL A 36 24.51 -4.63 -7.86
N LEU A 37 23.71 -5.23 -8.73
CA LEU A 37 24.12 -5.51 -10.11
C LEU A 37 24.44 -4.21 -10.87
N MET A 38 23.65 -3.14 -10.72
CA MET A 38 23.93 -1.86 -11.35
C MET A 38 25.26 -1.25 -10.88
N LEU A 39 25.62 -1.39 -9.60
CA LEU A 39 26.92 -0.95 -9.06
C LEU A 39 28.07 -1.81 -9.62
N LEU A 40 27.92 -3.13 -9.66
CA LEU A 40 28.95 -4.05 -10.15
C LEU A 40 29.27 -3.84 -11.64
N PHE A 41 28.25 -3.54 -12.45
CA PHE A 41 28.41 -3.23 -13.87
C PHE A 41 28.88 -1.78 -14.12
N ARG A 42 29.12 -0.98 -13.06
CA ARG A 42 29.44 0.46 -13.12
C ARG A 42 28.45 1.24 -13.98
N SER A 43 27.17 0.83 -13.94
CA SER A 43 26.08 1.55 -14.60
C SER A 43 25.65 2.78 -13.80
N ILE A 44 25.89 2.79 -12.49
CA ILE A 44 25.58 3.87 -11.55
C ILE A 44 26.74 3.97 -10.57
N ASP A 45 27.15 5.20 -10.21
CA ASP A 45 28.14 5.44 -9.17
C ASP A 45 27.53 5.41 -7.77
N PHE A 46 28.34 5.03 -6.77
CA PHE A 46 27.87 4.96 -5.37
C PHE A 46 27.37 6.31 -4.86
N ASN A 47 27.97 7.42 -5.31
CA ASN A 47 27.53 8.77 -4.97
C ASN A 47 26.14 9.09 -5.54
N ASP A 48 25.84 8.63 -6.76
CA ASP A 48 24.53 8.82 -7.38
C ASP A 48 23.46 8.03 -6.63
N MET A 49 23.79 6.81 -6.18
CA MET A 49 22.89 6.01 -5.34
C MET A 49 22.53 6.76 -4.05
N ILE A 50 23.53 7.30 -3.34
CA ILE A 50 23.29 8.08 -2.11
C ILE A 50 22.45 9.32 -2.41
N LEU A 51 22.76 10.03 -3.50
CA LEU A 51 22.03 11.24 -3.89
C LEU A 51 20.55 10.91 -4.15
N VAL A 52 20.26 9.87 -4.92
CA VAL A 52 18.88 9.43 -5.22
C VAL A 52 18.15 9.02 -3.94
N THR A 53 18.77 8.22 -3.07
CA THR A 53 18.15 7.82 -1.80
C THR A 53 17.90 9.03 -0.89
N SER A 54 18.83 9.98 -0.82
CA SER A 54 18.68 11.18 0.01
C SER A 54 17.57 12.11 -0.47
N ARG A 55 17.36 12.23 -1.79
CA ARG A 55 16.25 13.01 -2.36
C ARG A 55 14.88 12.44 -2.03
N GLN A 56 14.78 11.12 -1.85
CA GLN A 56 13.53 10.45 -1.51
C GLN A 56 13.23 10.41 0.00
N TRP A 57 13.98 11.17 0.82
CA TRP A 57 13.78 11.19 2.27
C TRP A 57 12.36 11.61 2.67
N ASN A 58 11.74 12.52 1.92
CA ASN A 58 10.35 12.94 2.12
C ASN A 58 9.39 11.73 2.05
N VAL A 59 9.57 10.88 1.04
CA VAL A 59 8.77 9.66 0.84
C VAL A 59 8.98 8.68 1.99
N TYR A 60 10.23 8.41 2.39
CA TYR A 60 10.50 7.52 3.52
C TYR A 60 9.91 8.03 4.84
N GLY A 61 10.10 9.32 5.13
CA GLY A 61 9.55 9.97 6.32
C GLY A 61 8.02 9.93 6.32
N PHE A 62 7.41 10.14 5.16
CA PHE A 62 5.98 10.03 4.97
C PHE A 62 5.44 8.64 5.33
N PHE A 63 5.99 7.56 4.74
CA PHE A 63 5.57 6.18 5.05
C PHE A 63 5.80 5.80 6.51
N LEU A 64 6.95 6.20 7.08
CA LEU A 64 7.24 5.95 8.50
C LEU A 64 6.24 6.65 9.43
N GLY A 65 5.98 7.93 9.20
CA GLY A 65 5.00 8.69 9.99
C GLY A 65 3.61 8.08 9.86
N LEU A 66 3.22 7.73 8.65
CA LEU A 66 1.95 7.09 8.35
C LEU A 66 1.78 5.75 9.08
N MET A 67 2.74 4.83 8.95
CA MET A 67 2.69 3.52 9.61
C MET A 67 2.66 3.67 11.14
N THR A 68 3.41 4.65 11.67
CA THR A 68 3.45 4.95 13.11
C THR A 68 2.08 5.43 13.59
N ILE A 69 1.46 6.40 12.92
CA ILE A 69 0.11 6.89 13.26
C ILE A 69 -0.91 5.75 13.18
N SER A 70 -0.84 4.91 12.14
CA SER A 70 -1.70 3.73 11.99
C SER A 70 -1.60 2.79 13.18
N ALA A 71 -0.37 2.43 13.56
CA ALA A 71 -0.11 1.52 14.66
C ALA A 71 -0.55 2.10 16.01
N LEU A 72 -0.38 3.41 16.21
CA LEU A 72 -0.90 4.09 17.40
C LEU A 72 -2.44 4.09 17.43
N ALA A 73 -3.09 4.38 16.30
CA ALA A 73 -4.55 4.38 16.20
C ALA A 73 -5.14 2.99 16.47
N ASP A 74 -4.48 1.94 15.96
CA ASP A 74 -4.85 0.54 16.23
C ASP A 74 -4.70 0.20 17.73
N ARG A 75 -3.55 0.51 18.33
CA ARG A 75 -3.31 0.30 19.77
C ARG A 75 -4.24 1.10 20.67
N ALA A 76 -4.65 2.28 20.23
CA ALA A 76 -5.63 3.12 20.92
C ALA A 76 -7.07 2.60 20.78
N GLY A 77 -7.31 1.54 20.00
CA GLY A 77 -8.61 0.94 19.79
C GLY A 77 -9.53 1.76 18.88
N VAL A 78 -8.98 2.70 18.11
CA VAL A 78 -9.77 3.60 17.24
C VAL A 78 -10.51 2.78 16.18
N PHE A 79 -9.83 1.80 15.56
CA PHE A 79 -10.44 0.95 14.53
C PHE A 79 -11.53 0.04 15.09
N GLU A 80 -11.34 -0.50 16.30
CA GLU A 80 -12.35 -1.33 16.96
C GLU A 80 -13.59 -0.52 17.36
N TRP A 81 -13.38 0.70 17.89
CA TRP A 81 -14.47 1.62 18.20
C TRP A 81 -15.26 2.01 16.94
N LEU A 82 -14.57 2.27 15.84
CA LEU A 82 -15.18 2.58 14.55
C LEU A 82 -16.00 1.39 14.02
N ALA A 83 -15.47 0.17 14.09
CA ALA A 83 -16.17 -1.05 13.68
C ALA A 83 -17.45 -1.27 14.51
N TYR A 84 -17.37 -1.07 15.83
CA TYR A 84 -18.54 -1.14 16.72
C TYR A 84 -19.61 -0.10 16.36
N ARG A 85 -19.21 1.14 16.08
CA ARG A 85 -20.14 2.21 15.69
C ARG A 85 -20.82 1.91 14.34
N ALA A 86 -20.06 1.41 13.36
CA ALA A 86 -20.60 0.96 12.08
C ALA A 86 -21.64 -0.16 12.25
N GLY A 87 -21.32 -1.15 13.10
CA GLY A 87 -22.23 -2.24 13.48
C GLY A 87 -23.56 -1.73 14.02
N ARG A 88 -23.52 -0.75 14.92
CA ARG A 88 -24.73 -0.14 15.47
C ARG A 88 -25.54 0.64 14.44
N TRP A 89 -24.89 1.40 13.55
CA TRP A 89 -25.57 2.17 12.51
C TRP A 89 -26.23 1.30 11.44
N ALA A 90 -25.67 0.12 11.19
CA ALA A 90 -26.24 -0.80 10.21
C ALA A 90 -27.63 -1.34 10.58
N GLY A 91 -27.93 -1.46 11.87
CA GLY A 91 -29.23 -1.94 12.35
C GLY A 91 -29.66 -3.28 11.75
N GLY A 92 -28.72 -4.20 11.53
CA GLY A 92 -28.98 -5.53 10.94
C GLY A 92 -29.02 -5.57 9.40
N SER A 93 -28.88 -4.44 8.71
CA SER A 93 -28.79 -4.41 7.24
C SER A 93 -27.34 -4.55 6.76
N ALA A 94 -27.07 -5.61 6.01
CA ALA A 94 -25.78 -5.86 5.36
C ALA A 94 -25.30 -4.69 4.49
N MET A 95 -26.21 -4.07 3.73
CA MET A 95 -25.88 -2.95 2.83
C MET A 95 -25.49 -1.69 3.61
N ARG A 96 -26.19 -1.38 4.71
CA ARG A 96 -25.86 -0.23 5.56
C ARG A 96 -24.56 -0.43 6.32
N LEU A 97 -24.30 -1.66 6.76
CA LEU A 97 -23.04 -2.01 7.41
C LEU A 97 -21.87 -1.89 6.45
N TYR A 98 -22.05 -2.41 5.23
CA TYR A 98 -21.11 -2.27 4.16
C TYR A 98 -20.79 -0.80 3.92
N LEU A 99 -21.79 0.05 3.65
CA LEU A 99 -21.59 1.48 3.41
C LEU A 99 -20.94 2.21 4.60
N ALA A 100 -21.26 1.84 5.85
CA ALA A 100 -20.68 2.47 7.03
C ALA A 100 -19.19 2.11 7.20
N VAL A 101 -18.85 0.82 7.08
CA VAL A 101 -17.45 0.35 7.08
C VAL A 101 -16.70 0.94 5.89
N PHE A 102 -17.38 1.07 4.75
CA PHE A 102 -16.84 1.69 3.56
C PHE A 102 -16.49 3.15 3.77
N ALA A 103 -17.43 3.95 4.27
CA ALA A 103 -17.24 5.38 4.49
C ALA A 103 -16.16 5.64 5.54
N ILE A 104 -16.11 4.82 6.59
CA ILE A 104 -15.04 4.85 7.59
C ILE A 104 -13.71 4.47 6.95
N GLY A 105 -13.71 3.43 6.14
CA GLY A 105 -12.57 2.95 5.37
C GLY A 105 -12.00 4.05 4.50
N THR A 106 -12.82 4.64 3.62
CA THR A 106 -12.50 5.78 2.77
C THR A 106 -12.01 6.99 3.56
N LEU A 107 -12.63 7.33 4.70
CA LEU A 107 -12.14 8.40 5.57
C LEU A 107 -10.74 8.10 6.09
N ILE A 108 -10.48 6.88 6.55
CA ILE A 108 -9.15 6.44 6.95
C ILE A 108 -8.19 6.51 5.76
N THR A 109 -8.54 5.98 4.58
CA THR A 109 -7.74 6.02 3.32
C THR A 109 -7.42 7.42 2.83
N THR A 110 -8.33 8.35 3.04
CA THR A 110 -8.12 9.75 2.67
C THR A 110 -6.92 10.28 3.47
N PHE A 111 -6.77 9.90 4.74
CA PHE A 111 -5.62 10.28 5.56
C PHE A 111 -4.47 9.25 5.58
N GLN A 112 -4.69 8.04 5.05
CA GLN A 112 -3.82 6.88 5.21
C GLN A 112 -3.47 6.24 3.85
N SER A 113 -2.20 5.85 3.60
CA SER A 113 -1.80 5.10 2.38
C SER A 113 -2.80 4.00 2.02
N ASN A 114 -3.07 3.87 0.72
CA ASN A 114 -3.83 2.80 0.10
C ASN A 114 -3.43 1.41 0.64
N ASP A 115 -2.13 1.15 0.85
CA ASP A 115 -1.65 -0.12 1.41
C ASP A 115 -2.11 -0.38 2.85
N ALA A 116 -2.07 0.66 3.70
CA ALA A 116 -2.52 0.56 5.08
C ALA A 116 -4.04 0.42 5.18
N THR A 117 -4.76 1.08 4.26
CA THR A 117 -6.20 0.90 4.07
C THR A 117 -6.53 -0.54 3.74
N ALA A 118 -5.85 -1.13 2.76
CA ALA A 118 -6.07 -2.52 2.38
C ALA A 118 -5.82 -3.47 3.56
N LEU A 119 -4.76 -3.25 4.35
CA LEU A 119 -4.45 -4.02 5.55
C LEU A 119 -5.51 -3.91 6.66
N ILE A 120 -6.13 -2.75 6.84
CA ILE A 120 -7.14 -2.50 7.89
C ILE A 120 -8.54 -2.91 7.45
N LEU A 121 -8.98 -2.54 6.24
CA LEU A 121 -10.31 -2.90 5.76
C LEU A 121 -10.45 -4.39 5.48
N THR A 122 -9.40 -5.06 5.02
CA THR A 122 -9.48 -6.49 4.68
C THR A 122 -9.99 -7.34 5.85
N PRO A 123 -9.39 -7.33 7.06
CA PRO A 123 -9.90 -8.09 8.19
C PRO A 123 -11.27 -7.61 8.68
N ILE A 124 -11.55 -6.29 8.64
CA ILE A 124 -12.84 -5.73 9.07
C ILE A 124 -13.97 -6.21 8.16
N VAL A 125 -13.82 -6.04 6.84
CA VAL A 125 -14.81 -6.49 5.84
C VAL A 125 -14.93 -8.01 5.86
N PHE A 126 -13.82 -8.74 5.98
CA PHE A 126 -13.84 -10.20 6.07
C PHE A 126 -14.64 -10.68 7.30
N ALA A 127 -14.27 -10.23 8.51
CA ALA A 127 -14.95 -10.62 9.75
C ALA A 127 -16.46 -10.32 9.72
N LEU A 128 -16.83 -9.26 9.02
CA LEU A 128 -18.20 -8.76 8.92
C LEU A 128 -19.04 -9.55 7.91
N VAL A 129 -18.48 -9.84 6.74
CA VAL A 129 -19.11 -10.67 5.72
C VAL A 129 -19.27 -12.11 6.20
N THR A 130 -18.27 -12.64 6.93
CA THR A 130 -18.35 -13.97 7.54
C THR A 130 -19.44 -14.02 8.63
N ARG A 131 -19.55 -13.00 9.48
CA ARG A 131 -20.62 -12.93 10.52
C ARG A 131 -22.03 -12.81 9.93
N LEU A 132 -22.16 -12.25 8.72
CA LEU A 132 -23.44 -12.07 8.04
C LEU A 132 -23.78 -13.21 7.06
N ASN A 133 -22.95 -14.25 6.95
CA ASN A 133 -23.10 -15.33 5.96
C ASN A 133 -23.26 -14.83 4.50
N LEU A 134 -22.55 -13.76 4.14
CA LEU A 134 -22.54 -13.22 2.77
C LEU A 134 -21.34 -13.76 1.98
N ALA A 135 -21.40 -13.67 0.65
CA ALA A 135 -20.28 -14.02 -0.20
C ALA A 135 -19.12 -13.03 0.00
N VAL A 136 -17.96 -13.51 0.46
CA VAL A 136 -16.79 -12.69 0.83
C VAL A 136 -16.16 -11.97 -0.37
N LEU A 137 -16.00 -12.66 -1.49
CA LEU A 137 -15.27 -12.21 -2.67
C LEU A 137 -15.77 -10.88 -3.28
N PRO A 138 -17.08 -10.70 -3.58
CA PRO A 138 -17.59 -9.46 -4.16
C PRO A 138 -17.33 -8.23 -3.27
N PHE A 139 -17.47 -8.41 -1.96
CA PHE A 139 -17.27 -7.34 -0.98
C PHE A 139 -15.80 -6.97 -0.82
N MET A 140 -14.89 -7.95 -0.92
CA MET A 140 -13.45 -7.68 -0.96
C MET A 140 -13.04 -6.92 -2.22
N PHE A 141 -13.54 -7.30 -3.40
CA PHE A 141 -13.22 -6.60 -4.65
C PHE A 141 -13.74 -5.17 -4.67
N ALA A 142 -14.98 -4.97 -4.25
CA ALA A 142 -15.54 -3.63 -4.18
C ALA A 142 -14.79 -2.77 -3.15
N CYS A 143 -14.32 -3.38 -2.04
CA CYS A 143 -13.40 -2.75 -1.10
C CYS A 143 -12.11 -2.25 -1.77
N THR A 144 -11.42 -3.10 -2.53
CA THR A 144 -10.16 -2.74 -3.20
C THR A 144 -10.35 -1.67 -4.26
N PHE A 145 -11.36 -1.80 -5.13
CA PHE A 145 -11.57 -0.82 -6.21
C PHE A 145 -11.86 0.59 -5.71
N ILE A 146 -12.66 0.72 -4.66
CA ILE A 146 -12.99 2.05 -4.13
C ILE A 146 -11.86 2.57 -3.25
N ALA A 147 -11.12 1.72 -2.51
CA ALA A 147 -9.90 2.14 -1.81
C ALA A 147 -8.88 2.72 -2.81
N ASP A 148 -8.71 2.08 -3.95
CA ASP A 148 -7.85 2.55 -5.03
C ASP A 148 -8.33 3.89 -5.60
N THR A 149 -9.64 3.98 -5.89
CA THR A 149 -10.26 5.22 -6.39
C THR A 149 -10.16 6.37 -5.39
N ALA A 150 -10.38 6.10 -4.10
CA ALA A 150 -10.28 7.10 -3.03
C ALA A 150 -8.84 7.58 -2.82
N SER A 151 -7.85 6.73 -3.07
CA SER A 151 -6.44 7.08 -2.95
C SER A 151 -5.97 8.14 -3.97
N PHE A 152 -6.73 8.39 -5.04
CA PHE A 152 -6.47 9.49 -5.97
C PHE A 152 -6.87 10.87 -5.42
N MET A 153 -7.64 10.96 -4.33
CA MET A 153 -8.12 12.25 -3.83
C MET A 153 -7.03 13.06 -3.11
N LEU A 154 -6.03 12.41 -2.51
CA LEU A 154 -4.97 13.09 -1.80
C LEU A 154 -3.58 12.60 -2.23
N PRO A 155 -2.59 13.52 -2.36
CA PRO A 155 -1.20 13.19 -2.64
C PRO A 155 -0.60 12.15 -1.69
N VAL A 156 -1.00 12.27 -0.43
CA VAL A 156 -0.57 11.49 0.73
C VAL A 156 -1.09 10.04 0.66
N SER A 157 -2.18 9.78 -0.06
CA SER A 157 -2.84 8.48 -0.04
C SER A 157 -2.18 7.41 -0.93
N ASN A 158 -1.26 7.78 -1.82
CA ASN A 158 -0.56 6.83 -2.68
C ASN A 158 0.90 7.26 -2.92
N PRO A 159 1.91 6.38 -2.73
CA PRO A 159 3.32 6.68 -3.03
C PRO A 159 3.53 7.27 -4.44
N ILE A 160 2.76 6.78 -5.42
CA ILE A 160 2.81 7.25 -6.81
C ILE A 160 2.43 8.73 -6.89
N ASN A 161 1.44 9.18 -6.11
CA ASN A 161 1.03 10.57 -6.11
C ASN A 161 2.11 11.48 -5.53
N ILE A 162 2.85 11.00 -4.52
CA ILE A 162 3.98 11.74 -3.93
C ILE A 162 5.11 11.88 -4.94
N LEU A 163 5.43 10.82 -5.69
CA LEU A 163 6.45 10.84 -6.74
C LEU A 163 6.16 11.79 -7.91
N ILE A 164 4.89 12.17 -8.12
CA ILE A 164 4.48 13.12 -9.18
C ILE A 164 4.58 14.57 -8.71
N LEU A 165 4.52 14.81 -7.39
CA LEU A 165 4.55 16.15 -6.80
C LEU A 165 5.96 16.67 -6.48
N ASP A 166 6.96 15.79 -6.46
CA ASP A 166 8.39 16.10 -6.38
C ASP A 166 9.05 16.13 -7.77
#